data_AF-A0A1J0VSL5-F1
#
_entry.id   AF-A0A1J0VSL5-F1
#
_cell.length_a   1.000
_cell.length_b   1.000
_cell.length_c   1.000
_cell.angle_alpha   90.00
_cell.angle_beta   90.00
_cell.angle_gamma   90.00
#
_symmetry.space_group_name_H-M   'P 1'
#
loop_
_entity.id
_entity.type
_entity.pdbx_description
1 polymer ?
#
loop_
_entity_poly.entity_id
_entity_poly.type
_entity_poly.pdbx_seq_one_letter_code
_entity_poly.pdbx_strand_id
1 'polypeptide(L)'
;MPHPADDTLTHAVADLVAQATDGIIDVSSTETAGTSFADAGMTSLSFLRLVDALEIRYGIEIDLEHDIGSMRTVALIVEYLRAQGLP
;
A
#
# COMPACT_ATOMS: atom_id res chain seq x y z
N MET A 1 0.86 -19.93 -10.45
CA MET A 1 1.94 -19.86 -9.45
C MET A 1 2.12 -18.38 -9.13
N PRO A 2 1.78 -17.90 -7.92
CA PRO A 2 2.25 -16.57 -7.51
C PRO A 2 3.79 -16.61 -7.51
N HIS A 3 4.42 -15.59 -8.10
CA HIS A 3 5.87 -15.48 -8.18
C HIS A 3 6.40 -15.13 -6.78
N PRO A 4 7.52 -15.67 -6.31
CA PRO A 4 8.06 -15.35 -4.98
C PRO A 4 8.37 -13.84 -4.78
N ALA A 5 8.47 -13.06 -5.87
CA ALA A 5 8.57 -11.60 -5.79
C ALA A 5 7.22 -10.92 -5.49
N ASP A 6 6.08 -11.53 -5.86
CA ASP A 6 4.73 -11.05 -5.51
C ASP A 6 4.58 -10.94 -3.99
N ASP A 7 5.02 -11.96 -3.26
CA ASP A 7 4.99 -11.96 -1.79
C ASP A 7 5.93 -10.91 -1.21
N THR A 8 7.08 -10.65 -1.83
CA THR A 8 8.07 -9.70 -1.29
C THR A 8 7.59 -8.25 -1.37
N LEU A 9 7.05 -7.83 -2.52
CA LEU A 9 6.53 -6.47 -2.70
C LEU A 9 5.22 -6.26 -1.93
N THR A 10 4.34 -7.26 -1.95
CA THR A 10 3.08 -7.22 -1.17
C THR A 10 3.37 -7.09 0.31
N HIS A 11 4.29 -7.89 0.85
CA HIS A 11 4.69 -7.83 2.25
C HIS A 11 5.36 -6.48 2.59
N ALA A 12 6.19 -5.93 1.70
CA ALA A 12 6.81 -4.62 1.90
C ALA A 12 5.77 -3.48 1.94
N VAL A 13 4.78 -3.50 1.04
CA VAL A 13 3.69 -2.51 1.05
C VAL A 13 2.82 -2.69 2.30
N ALA A 14 2.50 -3.92 2.68
CA ALA A 14 1.73 -4.20 3.88
C ALA A 14 2.43 -3.72 5.16
N ASP A 15 3.76 -3.88 5.25
CA ASP A 15 4.56 -3.35 6.35
C ASP A 15 4.55 -1.81 6.41
N LEU A 16 4.57 -1.13 5.26
CA LEU A 16 4.41 0.32 5.19
C LEU A 16 3.02 0.77 5.64
N VAL A 17 1.97 0.03 5.27
CA VAL A 17 0.60 0.28 5.73
C VAL A 17 0.49 0.11 7.24
N ALA A 18 1.07 -0.95 7.81
CA ALA A 18 1.10 -1.16 9.25
C ALA A 18 1.81 0.01 9.96
N GLN A 19 2.97 0.45 9.45
CA GLN A 19 3.69 1.60 10.00
C GLN A 19 2.89 2.90 9.91
N ALA A 20 2.26 3.19 8.78
CA ALA A 20 1.49 4.42 8.57
C ALA A 20 0.20 4.47 9.42
N THR A 21 -0.34 3.30 9.76
CA THR A 21 -1.56 3.13 10.57
C THR A 21 -1.27 2.85 12.04
N ASP A 22 -0.02 2.99 12.51
CA ASP A 22 0.38 2.67 13.89
C ASP A 22 -0.02 1.23 14.32
N GLY A 23 -0.04 0.29 13.37
CA GLY A 23 -0.37 -1.12 13.57
C GLY A 23 -1.87 -1.44 13.56
N ILE A 24 -2.75 -0.49 13.22
CA ILE A 24 -4.20 -0.72 13.12
C ILE A 24 -4.52 -1.70 11.99
N ILE A 25 -3.83 -1.57 10.85
CA ILE A 25 -3.97 -2.47 9.71
C ILE A 25 -2.75 -3.40 9.69
N ASP A 26 -2.97 -4.66 10.06
CA ASP A 26 -1.92 -5.67 10.13
C ASP A 26 -1.64 -6.35 8.78
N VAL A 27 -0.39 -6.74 8.59
CA VAL A 27 0.13 -7.41 7.38
C VAL A 27 -0.71 -8.64 7.01
N SER A 28 -1.05 -9.47 7.99
CA SER A 28 -1.82 -10.71 7.79
C SER A 28 -3.26 -10.45 7.31
N SER A 29 -3.83 -9.30 7.67
CA SER A 29 -5.18 -8.91 7.25
C SER A 29 -5.20 -8.33 5.83
N THR A 30 -4.10 -7.72 5.40
CA THR A 30 -3.98 -7.15 4.05
C THR A 30 -3.76 -8.19 2.96
N GLU A 31 -3.14 -9.33 3.28
CA GLU A 31 -2.97 -10.45 2.36
C GLU A 31 -4.30 -11.14 2.01
N THR A 32 -5.30 -11.03 2.89
CA THR A 32 -6.54 -11.81 2.81
C THR A 32 -7.72 -11.05 2.21
N ALA A 33 -7.72 -9.72 2.22
CA ALA A 33 -8.97 -8.96 2.08
C ALA A 33 -8.96 -7.94 0.93
N GLY A 34 -9.90 -8.10 0.00
CA GLY A 34 -10.37 -7.04 -0.91
C GLY A 34 -11.10 -5.90 -0.21
N THR A 35 -10.82 -5.67 1.07
CA THR A 35 -11.39 -4.62 1.91
C THR A 35 -10.56 -3.35 1.75
N SER A 36 -11.23 -2.21 1.53
CA SER A 36 -10.52 -0.94 1.39
C SER A 36 -9.89 -0.54 2.72
N PHE A 37 -8.78 0.20 2.67
CA PHE A 37 -8.16 0.70 3.89
C PHE A 37 -9.08 1.59 4.72
N ALA A 38 -9.98 2.35 4.06
CA ALA A 38 -10.97 3.15 4.75
C ALA A 38 -11.92 2.28 5.58
N ASP A 39 -12.35 1.14 5.05
CA ASP A 39 -13.18 0.17 5.78
C ASP A 39 -12.40 -0.53 6.91
N ALA A 40 -11.09 -0.67 6.75
CA ALA A 40 -10.17 -1.20 7.76
C ALA A 40 -9.79 -0.16 8.85
N GLY A 41 -10.35 1.06 8.79
CA GLY A 41 -10.13 2.09 9.80
C GLY A 41 -8.97 3.05 9.52
N MET A 42 -8.41 3.05 8.29
CA MET A 42 -7.43 4.05 7.90
C MET A 42 -8.02 5.45 7.92
N THR A 43 -7.38 6.34 8.67
CA THR A 43 -7.70 7.77 8.70
C THR A 43 -7.04 8.53 7.56
N SER A 44 -7.52 9.75 7.27
CA SER A 44 -6.86 10.63 6.29
C SER A 44 -5.40 10.95 6.65
N LEU A 45 -5.07 11.04 7.94
CA LEU A 45 -3.70 11.29 8.38
C LEU A 45 -2.79 10.07 8.14
N SER A 46 -3.26 8.88 8.50
CA SER A 46 -2.55 7.62 8.24
C SER A 46 -2.38 7.38 6.74
N PHE A 47 -3.37 7.76 5.94
CA PHE A 47 -3.27 7.72 4.48
C PHE A 47 -2.17 8.62 3.94
N LEU A 48 -2.11 9.89 4.36
CA LEU A 48 -1.04 10.80 3.95
C LEU A 48 0.35 10.30 4.38
N ARG A 49 0.46 9.72 5.58
CA ARG A 49 1.71 9.08 6.04
C ARG A 49 2.12 7.88 5.18
N LEU A 50 1.15 7.09 4.74
CA LEU A 50 1.41 5.95 3.84
C LEU A 50 1.97 6.44 2.51
N VAL A 51 1.33 7.47 1.93
CA VAL A 51 1.77 8.07 0.66
C VAL A 51 3.20 8.58 0.79
N ASP A 52 3.47 9.41 1.78
CA ASP A 52 4.81 9.95 2.04
C ASP A 52 5.84 8.82 2.24
N ALA A 53 5.48 7.76 2.96
CA ALA A 53 6.35 6.60 3.14
C ALA A 53 6.63 5.84 1.83
N LEU A 54 5.65 5.71 0.93
CA LEU A 54 5.82 5.11 -0.39
C LEU A 54 6.72 5.99 -1.29
N GLU A 55 6.48 7.29 -1.30
CA GLU A 55 7.27 8.26 -2.07
C GLU A 55 8.75 8.26 -1.62
N ILE A 56 9.00 8.33 -0.31
CA ILE A 56 10.34 8.28 0.27
C ILE A 56 11.02 6.92 0.00
N ARG A 57 10.28 5.81 0.17
CA ARG A 57 10.85 4.47 0.05
C ARG A 57 11.25 4.13 -1.38
N TYR A 58 10.39 4.45 -2.34
CA TYR A 58 10.55 4.05 -3.73
C TYR A 58 11.05 5.18 -4.63
N GLY A 59 11.16 6.40 -4.12
CA GLY A 59 11.60 7.57 -4.88
C GLY A 59 10.61 7.97 -5.98
N ILE A 60 9.32 7.75 -5.73
CA ILE A 60 8.21 8.06 -6.65
C ILE A 60 7.44 9.29 -6.15
N GLU A 61 6.66 9.89 -7.04
CA GLU A 61 5.68 10.93 -6.71
C GLU A 61 4.29 10.35 -7.01
N ILE A 62 3.39 10.40 -6.03
CA ILE A 62 2.04 9.83 -6.15
C ILE A 62 1.06 10.97 -6.34
N ASP A 63 0.34 10.97 -7.46
CA ASP A 63 -0.66 12.00 -7.73
C ASP A 63 -1.97 11.69 -6.97
N LEU A 64 -2.17 12.43 -5.88
CA LEU A 64 -3.41 12.52 -5.07
C LEU A 64 -4.69 12.58 -5.89
N GLU A 65 -4.68 13.34 -6.97
CA GLU A 65 -5.89 13.69 -7.71
C GLU A 65 -6.23 12.58 -8.72
N HIS A 66 -5.20 11.93 -9.27
CA HIS A 66 -5.34 10.91 -10.30
C HIS A 66 -5.28 9.47 -9.77
N ASP A 67 -4.48 9.20 -8.75
CA ASP A 67 -4.13 7.85 -8.27
C ASP A 67 -4.75 7.47 -6.92
N ILE A 68 -5.59 8.33 -6.32
CA ILE A 68 -6.26 8.01 -5.03
C ILE A 68 -7.01 6.67 -5.04
N GLY A 69 -7.53 6.28 -6.20
CA GLY A 69 -8.21 5.00 -6.38
C GLY A 69 -7.27 3.79 -6.24
N SER A 70 -6.02 3.95 -6.66
CA SER A 70 -4.96 2.94 -6.61
C SER A 70 -4.37 2.77 -5.20
N MET A 71 -4.58 3.76 -4.32
CA MET A 71 -4.08 3.77 -2.94
C MET A 71 -5.08 3.21 -1.92
N ARG A 72 -6.08 2.44 -2.37
CA ARG A 72 -7.18 1.95 -1.52
C ARG A 72 -6.98 0.57 -0.92
N THR A 73 -6.09 -0.24 -1.50
CA THR A 73 -5.76 -1.59 -1.03
C THR A 73 -4.29 -1.88 -1.30
N VAL A 74 -3.71 -2.85 -0.59
CA VAL A 74 -2.32 -3.29 -0.84
C VAL A 74 -2.17 -3.79 -2.27
N ALA A 75 -3.12 -4.57 -2.77
CA ALA A 75 -3.08 -5.10 -4.13
C ALA A 75 -2.98 -3.99 -5.18
N LEU A 76 -3.79 -2.93 -5.05
CA LEU A 76 -3.78 -1.81 -6.00
C LEU A 76 -2.48 -1.00 -5.92
N ILE A 77 -1.91 -0.83 -4.72
CA ILE A 77 -0.60 -0.19 -4.55
C ILE A 77 0.49 -1.05 -5.22
N VAL A 78 0.49 -2.36 -5.00
CA VAL A 78 1.44 -3.27 -5.64
C VAL A 78 1.34 -3.20 -7.15
N GLU A 79 0.12 -3.20 -7.71
CA GLU A 79 -0.11 -3.02 -9.15
C GLU A 79 0.40 -1.66 -9.65
N TYR A 80 0.17 -0.59 -8.89
CA TYR A 80 0.68 0.75 -9.20
C TYR A 80 2.20 0.80 -9.23
N LEU A 81 2.87 0.27 -8.20
CA LEU A 81 4.34 0.22 -8.12
C LEU A 81 4.94 -0.60 -9.26
N ARG A 82 4.28 -1.69 -9.65
CA ARG A 82 4.68 -2.50 -10.82
C ARG A 82 4.51 -1.77 -12.14
N ALA A 83 3.45 -0.99 -12.29
CA ALA A 83 3.26 -0.14 -13.46
C ALA A 83 4.38 0.90 -13.60
N GLN A 84 4.95 1.33 -12.47
CA GLN A 84 6.14 2.21 -12.42
C GLN A 84 7.47 1.46 -12.68
N GLY A 85 7.45 0.14 -12.84
CA GLY A 85 8.63 -0.68 -13.11
C GLY A 85 9.42 -1.11 -11.86
N LEU A 86 8.81 -1.02 -10.67
CA LEU A 86 9.43 -1.50 -9.43
C LEU A 86 9.25 -3.03 -9.31
N PRO A 87 10.32 -3.78 -8.96
CA PRO A 87 10.31 -5.23 -8.85
C PRO A 87 9.58 -5.75 -7.61
#